data_AF-A0A497DBH8-F1
#
_entry.id   AF-A0A497DBH8-F1
#
_cell.length_a   1.000
_cell.length_b   1.000
_cell.length_c   1.000
_cell.angle_alpha   90.00
_cell.angle_beta   90.00
_cell.angle_gamma   90.00
#
_symmetry.space_group_name_H-M   'P 1'
#
loop_
_entity.id
_entity.type
_entity.pdbx_description
1 polymer ?
#
loop_
_entity_poly.entity_id
_entity_poly.type
_entity_poly.pdbx_seq_one_letter_code
_entity_poly.pdbx_strand_id
1 'polypeptide(L)'
;MLDGQETIELSSFNTPGQTNGFALVGELSNLNDARDFYNEYNTVEEGLQFSVSGGIVEAYQVWVQLTAAGNYVKLLVKEVNSLEGEEGNKYSEAHLDYTYQPNGSKDFPN
;
A
#
# COMPACT_ATOMS: atom_id res chain seq x y z
N MET A 1 -9.94 -35.55 -12.61
CA MET A 1 -8.54 -35.09 -12.56
C MET A 1 -8.62 -33.68 -12.01
N LEU A 2 -8.13 -33.48 -10.79
CA LEU A 2 -8.19 -32.21 -10.06
C LEU A 2 -7.00 -31.36 -10.49
N ASP A 3 -7.23 -30.33 -11.30
CA ASP A 3 -6.28 -29.24 -11.44
C ASP A 3 -6.59 -28.22 -10.34
N GLY A 4 -5.87 -28.37 -9.22
CA GLY A 4 -5.83 -27.38 -8.17
C GLY A 4 -5.07 -26.16 -8.67
N GLN A 5 -5.78 -25.15 -9.16
CA GLN A 5 -5.22 -23.81 -9.23
C GLN A 5 -5.01 -23.35 -7.78
N GLU A 6 -3.78 -23.50 -7.27
CA GLU A 6 -3.34 -22.76 -6.09
C GLU A 6 -3.64 -21.29 -6.37
N THR A 7 -4.65 -20.78 -5.68
CA THR A 7 -4.92 -19.36 -5.66
C THR A 7 -3.80 -18.78 -4.83
N ILE A 8 -2.75 -18.28 -5.47
CA ILE A 8 -1.70 -17.54 -4.78
C ILE A 8 -2.41 -16.33 -4.18
N GLU A 9 -2.67 -16.36 -2.88
CA GLU A 9 -3.14 -15.21 -2.14
C GLU A 9 -2.00 -14.20 -2.13
N LEU A 10 -1.94 -13.40 -3.19
CA LEU A 10 -1.03 -12.29 -3.30
C LEU A 10 -1.46 -11.25 -2.27
N SER A 11 -0.49 -10.84 -1.44
CA SER A 11 -0.61 -9.80 -0.42
C SER A 11 -1.13 -8.51 -1.06
N SER A 12 -2.46 -8.38 -1.11
CA SER A 12 -3.19 -7.23 -1.60
C SER A 12 -3.84 -6.55 -0.39
N PHE A 13 -3.91 -5.23 -0.41
CA PHE A 13 -4.58 -4.49 0.64
C PHE A 13 -6.10 -4.71 0.53
N ASN A 14 -6.65 -5.65 1.29
CA ASN A 14 -8.11 -5.88 1.37
C ASN A 14 -8.69 -5.11 2.56
N THR A 15 -9.49 -4.06 2.30
CA THR A 15 -10.25 -3.36 3.36
C THR A 15 -11.71 -3.85 3.45
N PRO A 16 -12.17 -4.31 4.63
CA PRO A 16 -13.58 -4.65 4.83
C PRO A 16 -14.47 -3.40 4.70
N GLY A 17 -15.46 -3.43 3.80
CA GLY A 17 -16.51 -2.40 3.69
C GLY A 17 -16.60 -1.65 2.36
N GLN A 18 -15.67 -1.84 1.41
CA GLN A 18 -15.67 -1.23 0.06
C GLN A 18 -15.82 0.31 0.00
N THR A 19 -15.66 1.04 1.12
CA THR A 19 -15.85 2.52 1.18
C THR A 19 -14.52 3.28 1.26
N ASN A 20 -13.41 2.55 1.14
CA ASN A 20 -12.03 2.90 1.38
C ASN A 20 -11.15 2.13 0.38
N GLY A 21 -10.02 2.70 -0.01
CA GLY A 21 -9.19 2.11 -1.05
C GLY A 21 -7.77 2.63 -1.11
N PHE A 22 -6.96 1.97 -1.93
CA PHE A 22 -5.55 2.25 -2.13
C PHE A 22 -5.32 2.67 -3.58
N ALA A 23 -4.36 3.58 -3.76
CA ALA A 23 -3.88 4.02 -5.05
C ALA A 23 -2.35 3.96 -5.05
N LEU A 24 -1.75 3.29 -6.03
CA LEU A 24 -0.30 3.30 -6.24
C LEU A 24 0.06 4.63 -6.90
N VAL A 25 0.97 5.39 -6.27
CA VAL A 25 1.40 6.71 -6.77
C VAL A 25 2.86 6.72 -7.19
N GLY A 26 3.65 5.75 -6.76
CA GLY A 26 5.04 5.59 -7.19
C GLY A 26 5.54 4.17 -7.00
N GLU A 27 6.34 3.69 -7.95
CA GLU A 27 7.09 2.44 -7.88
C GLU A 27 8.53 2.75 -8.31
N LEU A 28 9.48 2.57 -7.38
CA LEU A 28 10.85 3.02 -7.55
C LEU A 28 11.83 1.85 -7.48
N SER A 29 13.03 2.03 -8.05
CA SER A 29 14.03 0.97 -8.13
C SER A 29 14.81 0.73 -6.83
N ASN A 30 14.78 1.66 -5.88
CA ASN A 30 15.50 1.56 -4.62
C ASN A 30 14.86 2.42 -3.50
N LEU A 31 15.29 2.14 -2.26
CA LEU A 31 14.75 2.80 -1.07
C LEU A 31 15.02 4.30 -0.99
N ASN A 32 16.17 4.78 -1.49
CA ASN A 32 16.48 6.20 -1.42
C ASN A 32 15.55 7.00 -2.33
N ASP A 33 15.41 6.59 -3.58
CA ASP A 33 14.53 7.25 -4.54
C ASP A 33 13.06 7.19 -4.08
N ALA A 34 12.64 6.06 -3.50
CA ALA A 34 11.30 5.92 -2.93
C ALA A 34 11.05 6.85 -1.74
N ARG A 35 12.07 7.05 -0.88
CA ARG A 35 12.00 8.00 0.23
C ARG A 35 11.93 9.44 -0.25
N ASP A 36 12.75 9.80 -1.23
CA ASP A 36 12.76 11.14 -1.79
C ASP A 36 11.40 11.44 -2.42
N PHE A 37 10.87 10.53 -3.25
CA PHE A 37 9.52 10.64 -3.80
C PHE A 37 8.45 10.75 -2.70
N TYR A 38 8.51 9.89 -1.68
CA TYR A 38 7.55 9.91 -0.56
C TYR A 38 7.55 11.23 0.20
N ASN A 39 8.73 11.82 0.43
CA ASN A 39 8.88 13.08 1.13
C ASN A 39 8.41 14.28 0.28
N GLU A 40 8.60 14.20 -1.04
CA GLU A 40 8.14 15.24 -1.97
C GLU A 40 6.64 15.14 -2.30
N TYR A 41 6.04 13.95 -2.14
CA TYR A 41 4.61 13.72 -2.33
C TYR A 41 3.78 14.37 -1.21
N ASN A 42 3.46 15.65 -1.40
CA ASN A 42 2.81 16.49 -0.38
C ASN A 42 1.33 16.72 -0.61
N THR A 43 0.79 16.38 -1.77
CA THR A 43 -0.64 16.58 -2.07
C THR A 43 -1.17 15.41 -2.89
N VAL A 44 -2.35 14.89 -2.53
CA VAL A 44 -3.05 13.88 -3.31
C VAL A 44 -3.53 14.47 -4.64
N GLU A 45 -3.12 13.84 -5.74
CA GLU A 45 -3.44 14.26 -7.11
C GLU A 45 -4.94 14.33 -7.39
N GLU A 46 -5.36 15.27 -8.24
CA GLU A 46 -6.74 15.30 -8.72
C GLU A 46 -7.02 14.12 -9.66
N GLY A 47 -8.17 13.45 -9.45
CA GLY A 47 -8.57 12.31 -10.27
C GLY A 47 -7.88 10.99 -9.91
N LEU A 48 -7.10 10.93 -8.83
CA LEU A 48 -6.50 9.69 -8.34
C LEU A 48 -7.58 8.62 -8.07
N GLN A 49 -7.38 7.44 -8.64
CA GLN A 49 -8.33 6.34 -8.57
C GLN A 49 -7.98 5.41 -7.40
N PHE A 50 -8.94 5.23 -6.48
CA PHE A 50 -8.79 4.34 -5.34
C PHE A 50 -9.50 3.01 -5.61
N SER A 51 -8.78 1.90 -5.41
CA SER A 51 -9.32 0.55 -5.56
C SER A 51 -9.33 -0.18 -4.21
N VAL A 52 -10.35 -1.02 -4.01
CA VAL A 52 -10.51 -1.85 -2.80
C VAL A 52 -9.59 -3.08 -2.85
N SER A 53 -9.26 -3.57 -4.05
CA SER A 53 -8.21 -4.55 -4.27
C SER A 53 -6.97 -3.81 -4.72
N GLY A 54 -6.14 -3.39 -3.76
CA GLY A 54 -4.81 -2.88 -4.07
C GLY A 54 -4.01 -3.92 -4.86
N GLY A 55 -3.14 -3.48 -5.77
CA GLY A 55 -2.23 -4.36 -6.50
C GLY A 55 -1.27 -5.12 -5.55
N ILE A 56 -0.32 -5.85 -6.13
CA ILE A 56 0.70 -6.57 -5.36
C ILE A 56 1.57 -5.53 -4.63
N VAL A 57 1.73 -5.72 -3.32
CA VAL A 57 2.61 -4.89 -2.51
C VAL A 57 4.05 -5.35 -2.69
N GLU A 58 4.90 -4.45 -3.19
CA GLU A 58 6.31 -4.69 -3.43
C GLU A 58 7.17 -3.62 -2.74
N ALA A 59 8.45 -3.94 -2.53
CA ALA A 59 9.38 -2.98 -1.94
C ALA A 59 9.50 -1.72 -2.82
N TYR A 60 9.74 -0.58 -2.16
CA TYR A 60 9.98 0.73 -2.77
C TYR A 60 8.77 1.33 -3.51
N GLN A 61 7.57 0.84 -3.18
CA GLN A 61 6.32 1.44 -3.64
C GLN A 61 5.83 2.52 -2.67
N VAL A 62 5.17 3.54 -3.23
CA VAL A 62 4.48 4.59 -2.50
C VAL A 62 3.00 4.53 -2.84
N TRP A 63 2.17 4.43 -1.80
CA TRP A 63 0.73 4.28 -1.91
C TRP A 63 0.01 5.41 -1.19
N VAL A 64 -1.20 5.74 -1.65
CA VAL A 64 -2.15 6.57 -0.91
C VAL A 64 -3.36 5.73 -0.56
N GLN A 65 -3.75 5.76 0.70
CA GLN A 65 -5.01 5.20 1.18
C GLN A 65 -6.03 6.32 1.41
N LEU A 66 -7.24 6.16 0.87
CA LEU A 66 -8.43 6.90 1.31
C LEU A 66 -9.16 6.06 2.34
N THR A 67 -9.18 6.53 3.58
CA THR A 67 -9.85 5.86 4.71
C THR A 67 -11.37 6.02 4.60
N ALA A 68 -12.12 5.16 5.30
CA ALA A 68 -13.59 5.24 5.34
C ALA A 68 -14.11 6.53 5.99
N ALA A 69 -13.26 7.21 6.78
CA ALA A 69 -13.56 8.51 7.39
C ALA A 69 -13.31 9.69 6.44
N GLY A 70 -12.85 9.45 5.20
CA GLY A 70 -12.52 10.52 4.25
C GLY A 70 -11.14 11.14 4.43
N ASN A 71 -10.28 10.54 5.26
CA ASN A 71 -8.90 10.98 5.49
C ASN A 71 -7.92 10.25 4.58
N TYR A 72 -6.78 10.89 4.32
CA TYR A 72 -5.71 10.34 3.49
C TYR A 72 -4.53 9.85 4.33
N VAL A 73 -3.93 8.74 3.91
CA VAL A 73 -2.65 8.23 4.43
C VAL A 73 -1.73 8.02 3.25
N LYS A 74 -0.50 8.54 3.29
CA LYS A 74 0.56 8.08 2.36
C LYS A 74 1.39 7.02 3.05
N LEU A 75 1.82 6.03 2.29
CA LEU A 75 2.54 4.86 2.74
C LEU A 75 3.78 4.69 1.87
N LEU A 76 4.94 4.48 2.47
CA LEU A 76 6.15 4.02 1.78
C LEU A 76 6.42 2.59 2.20
N VAL A 77 6.41 1.66 1.25
CA VAL A 77 6.83 0.27 1.47
C VAL A 77 8.35 0.22 1.37
N LYS A 78 9.03 0.00 2.49
CA LYS A 78 10.49 -0.06 2.52
C LYS A 78 11.03 -1.42 2.12
N GLU A 79 10.33 -2.46 2.51
CA GLU A 79 10.76 -3.84 2.37
C GLU A 79 9.55 -4.78 2.42
N VAL A 80 9.62 -5.88 1.69
CA VAL A 80 8.64 -6.97 1.73
C VAL A 80 9.40 -8.29 1.81
N ASN A 81 9.20 -9.02 2.90
CA ASN A 81 9.84 -10.29 3.18
C ASN A 81 8.84 -11.44 3.08
N SER A 82 9.17 -12.49 2.34
CA SER A 82 8.40 -13.73 2.36
C SER A 82 8.96 -14.65 3.44
N LEU A 83 8.11 -14.99 4.40
CA LEU A 83 8.47 -15.74 5.60
C LEU A 83 7.62 -17.00 5.70
N GLU A 84 8.10 -17.97 6.49
CA GLU A 84 7.39 -19.19 6.82
C GLU A 84 7.16 -19.22 8.33
N GLY A 85 5.91 -19.37 8.74
CA GLY A 85 5.48 -19.43 10.13
C GLY A 85 5.64 -20.83 10.71
N GLU A 86 5.34 -20.95 12.01
CA GLU A 86 5.21 -22.27 12.63
C GLU A 86 4.09 -23.05 11.90
N GLU A 87 4.33 -24.35 11.67
CA GLU A 87 3.48 -25.23 10.85
C GLU A 87 3.57 -25.07 9.32
N GLY A 88 4.54 -24.30 8.80
CA GLY A 88 4.84 -24.24 7.36
C GLY A 88 3.96 -23.28 6.56
N ASN A 89 3.18 -22.44 7.25
CA ASN A 89 2.33 -21.43 6.62
C ASN A 89 3.19 -20.28 6.08
N LYS A 90 3.09 -19.98 4.78
CA LYS A 90 3.82 -18.86 4.17
C LYS A 90 3.05 -17.56 4.36
N TYR A 91 3.76 -16.49 4.70
CA TYR A 91 3.19 -15.14 4.82
C TYR A 91 4.19 -14.11 4.30
N SER A 92 3.69 -12.92 3.94
CA SER A 92 4.53 -11.77 3.64
C SER A 92 4.49 -10.77 4.80
N GLU A 93 5.66 -10.30 5.21
CA GLU A 93 5.79 -9.17 6.13
C GLU A 93 6.25 -7.94 5.33
N ALA A 94 5.51 -6.83 5.44
CA ALA A 94 5.87 -5.57 4.80
C ALA A 94 6.22 -4.52 5.86
N HIS A 95 7.39 -3.88 5.71
CA HIS A 95 7.81 -2.79 6.59
C HIS A 95 7.52 -1.47 5.89
N LEU A 96 6.77 -0.59 6.56
CA LEU A 96 6.26 0.62 5.96
C LEU A 96 6.41 1.84 6.87
N ASP A 97 6.69 2.98 6.24
CA ASP A 97 6.55 4.30 6.85
C ASP A 97 5.21 4.89 6.40
N TYR A 98 4.59 5.73 7.24
CA TYR A 98 3.32 6.35 6.92
C TYR A 98 3.19 7.77 7.45
N THR A 99 2.42 8.57 6.74
CA THR A 99 2.03 9.92 7.14
C THR A 99 0.52 10.02 7.00
N TYR A 100 -0.15 10.36 8.10
CA TYR A 100 -1.59 10.50 8.18
C TYR A 100 -2.01 11.97 8.11
N GLN A 101 -2.99 12.29 7.26
CA GLN A 101 -3.65 13.60 7.24
C GLN A 101 -4.99 13.51 7.99
N PRO A 102 -5.06 13.94 9.27
CA PRO A 102 -6.25 13.80 10.10
C PRO A 102 -7.46 14.66 9.69
N ASN A 103 -7.29 15.72 8.90
CA ASN A 103 -8.35 16.69 8.63
C ASN A 103 -9.10 16.48 7.30
N GLY A 104 -8.79 15.41 6.55
CA GLY A 104 -9.39 15.13 5.25
C GLY A 104 -8.89 16.02 4.10
N SER A 105 -7.95 16.93 4.35
CA SER A 105 -7.25 17.66 3.29
C SER A 105 -6.48 16.69 2.40
N LYS A 106 -6.32 17.07 1.14
CA LYS A 106 -5.44 16.38 0.20
C LYS A 106 -3.96 16.67 0.48
N ASP A 107 -3.65 17.74 1.20
CA ASP A 107 -2.29 18.11 1.53
C ASP A 107 -1.81 17.33 2.74
N PHE A 108 -0.66 16.66 2.66
CA PHE A 108 -0.04 15.99 3.80
C PHE A 108 0.69 16.98 4.71
N PRO A 109 0.72 16.74 6.02
CA PRO A 109 1.56 17.51 6.93
C PRO A 109 3.04 17.23 6.66
N ASN A 110 3.86 18.29 6.64
CA ASN A 110 5.33 18.22 6.59
C ASN A 110 5.92 17.83 7.95
#